data_AF-A0A1E1WWG3-F1
#
_entry.id   AF-A0A1E1WWG3-F1
#
_cell.length_a   1.000
_cell.length_b   1.000
_cell.length_c   1.000
_cell.angle_alpha   90.00
_cell.angle_beta   90.00
_cell.angle_gamma   90.00
#
_symmetry.space_group_name_H-M   'P 1'
#
loop_
_entity.id
_entity.type
_entity.pdbx_description
1 polymer ?
#
loop_
_entity_poly.entity_id
_entity_poly.type
_entity_poly.pdbx_seq_one_letter_code
_entity_poly.pdbx_strand_id
1 'polypeptide(L)'
;SYTVQHFGMSPKNVADYMYNIWFDYTERCLDALKISIRDKALASIPPDVLESTVGAVFHAMIPGMNREASKLEELLRQDIMRIPPHVLLPGDEVHRNPPEDQALGVASLKLQLESVRKRLAEEAARQRELEGELGHQECVRKVLQATLASARVLEEATATTEAAATTVPGASSGTWDNHS
;
A
#
# COMPACT_ATOMS: atom_id res chain seq x y z
N SER A 1 15.78 20.39 -6.40
CA SER A 1 15.66 21.55 -5.49
C SER A 1 14.37 21.41 -4.70
N TYR A 2 14.40 21.68 -3.40
CA TYR A 2 13.25 21.53 -2.49
C TYR A 2 12.02 22.32 -2.95
N THR A 3 12.25 23.53 -3.47
CA THR A 3 11.24 24.36 -4.12
C THR A 3 10.54 23.63 -5.28
N VAL A 4 11.29 22.96 -6.16
CA VAL A 4 10.70 22.27 -7.34
C VAL A 4 9.89 21.05 -6.91
N GLN A 5 10.29 20.36 -5.84
CA GLN A 5 9.52 19.25 -5.28
C GLN A 5 8.17 19.72 -4.73
N HIS A 6 8.13 20.88 -4.07
CA HIS A 6 6.88 21.42 -3.51
C HIS A 6 5.96 22.05 -4.57
N PHE A 7 6.52 22.92 -5.41
CA PHE A 7 5.73 23.72 -6.36
C PHE A 7 5.56 23.04 -7.73
N GLY A 8 6.26 21.93 -7.99
CA GLY A 8 6.23 21.22 -9.28
C GLY A 8 6.94 21.96 -10.43
N MET A 9 7.39 23.20 -10.21
CA MET A 9 8.10 24.01 -11.20
C MET A 9 9.12 24.94 -10.54
N SER A 10 10.08 25.42 -11.33
CA SER A 10 11.10 26.34 -10.85
C SER A 10 10.62 27.81 -10.92
N PRO A 11 11.10 28.70 -10.04
CA PRO A 11 10.82 30.14 -10.11
C PRO A 11 11.21 30.75 -11.46
N LYS A 12 12.30 30.25 -12.04
CA LYS A 12 12.74 30.63 -13.38
C LYS A 12 11.71 30.30 -14.44
N ASN A 13 11.15 29.08 -14.42
CA ASN A 13 10.14 28.69 -15.39
C ASN A 13 8.91 29.59 -15.30
N VAL A 14 8.48 29.97 -14.09
CA VAL A 14 7.37 30.92 -13.89
C VAL A 14 7.69 32.27 -14.53
N ALA A 15 8.87 32.83 -14.25
CA ALA A 15 9.31 34.10 -14.82
C ALA A 15 9.39 34.04 -16.36
N ASP A 16 9.92 32.95 -16.92
CA ASP A 16 10.02 32.72 -18.36
C ASP A 16 8.62 32.65 -19.01
N TYR A 17 7.67 31.93 -18.40
CA TYR A 17 6.29 31.89 -18.90
C TYR A 17 5.62 33.27 -18.88
N MET A 18 5.80 34.03 -17.79
CA MET A 18 5.26 35.37 -17.69
C MET A 18 5.90 36.33 -18.69
N TYR A 19 7.21 36.21 -18.91
CA TYR A 19 7.93 36.98 -19.92
C TYR A 19 7.37 36.71 -21.32
N ASN A 20 7.17 35.45 -21.70
CA ASN A 20 6.62 35.10 -23.01
C ASN A 20 5.21 35.66 -23.21
N ILE A 21 4.34 35.55 -22.19
CA ILE A 21 2.98 36.13 -22.25
C ILE A 21 3.05 37.65 -22.41
N TRP A 22 3.93 38.32 -21.68
CA TRP A 22 4.08 39.76 -21.78
C TRP A 22 4.65 40.17 -23.14
N PHE A 23 5.61 39.42 -23.67
CA PHE A 23 6.19 39.63 -24.99
C PHE A 23 5.12 39.53 -26.08
N ASP A 24 4.37 38.43 -26.12
CA ASP A 24 3.27 38.22 -27.07
C ASP A 24 2.19 39.31 -26.95
N TYR A 25 1.85 39.71 -25.73
CA TYR A 25 0.85 40.76 -25.52
C TYR A 25 1.33 42.12 -26.03
N THR A 26 2.61 42.45 -25.78
CA THR A 26 3.22 43.69 -26.24
C THR A 26 3.24 43.77 -27.76
N GLU A 27 3.61 42.67 -28.44
CA GLU A 27 3.59 42.57 -29.90
C GLU A 27 2.17 42.82 -30.44
N ARG A 28 1.16 42.14 -29.87
CA ARG A 28 -0.25 42.33 -30.27
C ARG A 28 -0.75 43.77 -30.04
N CYS A 29 -0.37 44.40 -28.93
CA CYS A 29 -0.72 45.80 -28.66
C CYS A 29 -0.09 46.74 -29.70
N LEU A 30 1.16 46.49 -30.08
CA LEU A 30 1.83 47.28 -31.10
C LEU A 30 1.22 47.07 -32.48
N ASP A 31 0.81 45.85 -32.83
CA ASP A 31 0.09 45.60 -34.09
C ASP A 31 -1.29 46.27 -34.11
N ALA A 32 -2.03 46.23 -33.00
CA ALA A 32 -3.29 46.98 -32.87
C ALA A 32 -3.06 48.49 -32.99
N LEU A 33 -1.96 49.01 -32.43
CA LEU A 33 -1.57 50.40 -32.57
C LEU A 33 -1.23 50.74 -34.03
N LYS A 34 -0.49 49.89 -34.75
CA LYS A 34 -0.22 50.07 -36.20
C LYS A 34 -1.51 50.19 -36.99
N ILE A 35 -2.47 49.30 -36.76
CA ILE A 35 -3.77 49.31 -37.43
C ILE A 35 -4.50 50.62 -37.13
N SER A 36 -4.60 51.01 -35.85
CA SER A 36 -5.26 52.26 -35.48
C SER A 36 -4.58 53.50 -36.06
N ILE A 37 -3.25 53.51 -36.22
CA ILE A 37 -2.53 54.63 -36.83
C ILE A 37 -2.82 54.66 -38.32
N ARG A 38 -2.81 53.53 -39.03
CA ARG A 38 -3.16 53.45 -40.46
C ARG A 38 -4.59 53.93 -40.72
N ASP A 39 -5.53 53.54 -39.87
CA ASP A 39 -6.95 53.91 -40.02
C ASP A 39 -7.21 55.39 -39.75
N LYS A 40 -6.41 56.03 -38.87
CA LYS A 40 -6.57 57.44 -38.48
C LYS A 40 -5.70 58.40 -39.30
N ALA A 41 -4.52 57.97 -39.74
CA ALA A 41 -3.59 58.76 -40.53
C ALA A 41 -3.71 58.40 -42.01
N LEU A 42 -4.86 58.73 -42.62
CA LEU A 42 -5.04 58.56 -44.07
C LEU A 42 -4.01 59.42 -44.83
N ALA A 43 -3.10 58.75 -45.54
CA ALA A 43 -2.17 59.27 -46.56
C ALA A 43 -0.85 59.98 -46.15
N SER A 44 -0.57 60.21 -44.87
CA SER A 44 0.64 60.97 -44.48
C SER A 44 1.89 60.14 -44.21
N ILE A 45 1.77 58.87 -43.79
CA ILE A 45 2.90 58.06 -43.33
C ILE A 45 3.07 56.84 -44.23
N PRO A 46 4.22 56.68 -44.90
CA PRO A 46 4.53 55.48 -45.67
C PRO A 46 4.47 54.21 -44.78
N PRO A 47 3.89 53.09 -45.27
CA PRO A 47 3.77 51.86 -44.48
C PRO A 47 5.11 51.35 -43.93
N ASP A 48 6.18 51.46 -44.72
CA ASP A 48 7.53 51.02 -44.34
C ASP A 48 8.11 51.83 -43.19
N VAL A 49 7.82 53.13 -43.14
CA VAL A 49 8.25 54.03 -42.06
C VAL A 49 7.51 53.67 -40.77
N LEU A 50 6.22 53.34 -40.85
CA LEU A 50 5.43 52.93 -39.70
C LEU A 50 5.91 51.58 -39.14
N GLU A 51 6.16 50.58 -39.99
CA GLU A 51 6.68 49.28 -39.55
C GLU A 51 8.05 49.42 -38.91
N SER A 52 8.97 50.18 -39.53
CA SER A 52 10.30 50.44 -38.99
C SER A 52 10.23 51.17 -37.63
N THR A 53 9.36 52.17 -37.51
CA THR A 53 9.21 52.95 -36.27
C THR A 53 8.65 52.10 -35.13
N VAL A 54 7.59 51.32 -35.39
CA VAL A 54 6.99 50.45 -34.37
C VAL A 54 7.94 49.31 -33.99
N GLY A 55 8.67 48.74 -34.96
CA GLY A 55 9.73 47.77 -34.71
C GLY A 55 10.86 48.35 -33.84
N ALA A 56 11.27 49.60 -34.10
CA ALA A 56 12.27 50.28 -33.28
C ALA A 56 11.78 50.53 -31.85
N VAL A 57 10.52 50.91 -31.66
CA VAL A 57 9.89 51.03 -30.33
C VAL A 57 9.87 49.69 -29.61
N PHE A 58 9.46 48.62 -30.29
CA PHE A 58 9.46 47.28 -29.70
C PHE A 58 10.86 46.85 -29.26
N HIS A 59 11.86 46.99 -30.14
CA HIS A 59 13.24 46.66 -29.81
C HIS A 59 13.81 47.51 -28.66
N ALA A 60 13.40 48.78 -28.54
CA ALA A 60 13.78 49.61 -27.41
C ALA A 60 13.14 49.17 -26.09
N MET A 61 12.00 48.47 -26.12
CA MET A 61 11.33 47.93 -24.93
C MET A 61 11.94 46.62 -24.43
N ILE A 62 12.51 45.78 -25.31
CA ILE A 62 13.10 44.47 -24.97
C ILE A 62 14.08 44.52 -23.79
N PRO A 63 15.06 45.44 -23.73
CA PRO A 63 15.98 45.53 -22.59
C PRO A 63 15.27 45.79 -21.26
N GLY A 64 14.21 46.62 -21.28
CA GLY A 64 13.38 46.89 -20.11
C GLY A 64 12.62 45.64 -19.66
N MET A 65 11.99 44.94 -20.60
CA MET A 65 11.26 43.70 -20.33
C MET A 65 12.18 42.63 -19.74
N ASN A 66 13.37 42.44 -20.30
CA ASN A 66 14.38 41.50 -19.78
C ASN A 66 14.80 41.84 -18.35
N ARG A 67 15.01 43.13 -18.07
CA ARG A 67 15.38 43.59 -16.72
C ARG A 67 14.28 43.32 -15.71
N GLU A 68 13.03 43.65 -16.05
CA GLU A 68 11.90 43.44 -15.14
C GLU A 68 11.59 41.94 -14.95
N ALA A 69 11.72 41.12 -16.00
CA ALA A 69 11.61 39.66 -15.89
C ALA A 69 12.70 39.06 -14.98
N SER A 70 13.93 39.57 -15.06
CA SER A 70 15.02 39.15 -14.17
C SER A 70 14.74 39.50 -12.70
N LYS A 71 14.18 40.69 -12.44
CA LYS A 71 13.75 41.09 -11.09
C LYS A 71 12.58 40.24 -10.59
N LEU A 72 11.63 39.92 -11.47
CA LEU A 72 10.52 39.04 -11.15
C LEU A 72 11.03 37.65 -10.78
N GLU A 73 11.99 37.09 -11.52
CA GLU A 73 12.63 35.82 -11.17
C GLU A 73 13.27 35.89 -9.78
N GLU A 74 13.99 36.96 -9.46
CA GLU A 74 14.62 37.14 -8.16
C GLU A 74 13.58 37.22 -7.03
N LEU A 75 12.52 38.01 -7.22
CA LEU A 75 11.42 38.13 -6.26
C LEU A 75 10.74 36.77 -6.02
N LEU A 76 10.46 36.03 -7.09
CA LEU A 76 9.88 34.70 -7.01
C LEU A 76 10.81 33.76 -6.24
N ARG A 77 12.12 33.83 -6.48
CA ARG A 77 13.10 32.98 -5.81
C ARG A 77 13.28 33.32 -4.32
N GLN A 78 13.23 34.60 -3.96
CA GLN A 78 13.56 35.06 -2.61
C GLN A 78 12.35 35.08 -1.67
N ASP A 79 11.17 35.44 -2.16
CA ASP A 79 10.04 35.79 -1.30
C ASP A 79 8.83 34.87 -1.50
N ILE A 80 8.54 34.44 -2.73
CA ILE A 80 7.28 33.73 -3.05
C ILE A 80 7.48 32.21 -3.06
N MET A 81 8.43 31.73 -3.85
CA MET A 81 8.73 30.31 -4.05
C MET A 81 9.94 29.85 -3.22
N ARG A 82 10.20 30.56 -2.12
CA ARG A 82 11.25 30.18 -1.18
C ARG A 82 10.67 29.29 -0.09
N ILE A 83 11.25 28.10 0.04
CA ILE A 83 11.02 27.27 1.21
C ILE A 83 12.15 27.57 2.21
N PRO A 84 11.84 28.05 3.43
CA PRO A 84 12.86 28.30 4.42
C PRO A 84 13.62 27.01 4.76
N PRO A 85 14.95 27.07 4.96
CA PRO A 85 15.77 25.86 5.15
C PRO A 85 15.44 25.09 6.44
N HIS A 86 14.75 25.73 7.39
CA HIS A 86 14.32 25.11 8.65
C HIS A 86 12.92 24.48 8.57
N VAL A 87 12.22 24.66 7.45
CA VAL A 87 10.88 24.09 7.24
C VAL A 87 11.03 22.77 6.51
N LEU A 88 10.61 21.70 7.18
CA LEU A 88 10.34 20.41 6.54
C LEU A 88 8.94 20.42 5.95
N LEU A 89 8.83 20.00 4.70
CA LEU A 89 7.57 19.73 4.04
C LEU A 89 6.90 18.50 4.66
N PRO A 90 5.56 18.43 4.63
CA PRO A 90 4.81 17.29 5.17
C PRO A 90 5.24 15.93 4.60
N GLY A 91 5.66 15.90 3.32
CA GLY A 91 6.15 14.68 2.67
C GLY A 91 7.46 14.14 3.25
N ASP A 92 8.25 15.00 3.91
CA ASP A 92 9.56 14.65 4.47
C ASP A 92 9.51 14.53 6.00
N GLU A 93 8.32 14.48 6.63
CA GLU A 93 8.18 14.29 8.08
C GLU A 93 8.86 13.01 8.57
N VAL A 94 8.91 11.98 7.72
CA VAL A 94 9.65 10.73 7.99
C VAL A 94 11.14 10.96 8.17
N HIS A 95 11.69 12.07 7.70
CA HIS A 95 13.10 12.46 7.82
C HIS A 95 13.35 13.46 8.96
N ARG A 96 12.33 13.76 9.78
CA ARG A 96 12.46 14.69 10.92
C ARG A 96 13.44 14.19 11.97
N ASN A 97 13.48 12.89 12.20
CA ASN A 97 14.40 12.29 13.16
C ASN A 97 15.76 12.03 12.49
N PRO A 98 16.87 12.21 13.24
CA PRO A 98 18.20 11.90 12.74
C PRO A 98 18.27 10.46 12.19
N PRO A 99 19.07 10.22 11.14
CA PRO A 99 19.20 8.89 10.54
C PRO A 99 19.70 7.84 11.55
N GLU A 100 20.45 8.24 12.58
CA GLU A 100 20.93 7.35 13.65
C GLU A 100 19.77 6.82 14.52
N ASP A 101 18.84 7.69 14.92
CA ASP A 101 17.65 7.30 15.69
C ASP A 101 16.71 6.41 14.86
N GLN A 102 16.60 6.69 13.56
CA GLN A 102 15.86 5.82 12.64
C GLN A 102 16.52 4.45 12.49
N ALA A 103 17.85 4.41 12.37
CA ALA A 103 18.59 3.15 12.25
C ALA A 103 18.41 2.26 13.47
N LEU A 104 18.44 2.84 14.68
CA LEU A 104 18.17 2.11 15.92
C LEU A 104 16.73 1.59 15.98
N GLY A 105 15.75 2.42 15.60
CA GLY A 105 14.34 2.00 15.52
C GLY A 105 14.12 0.86 14.52
N VAL A 106 14.70 0.98 13.32
CA VAL A 106 14.62 -0.05 12.27
C VAL A 106 15.31 -1.34 12.70
N ALA A 107 16.47 -1.26 13.36
CA ALA A 107 17.16 -2.45 13.88
C ALA A 107 16.33 -3.16 14.96
N SER A 108 15.75 -2.41 15.89
CA SER A 108 14.85 -2.95 16.92
C SER A 108 13.61 -3.63 16.29
N LEU A 109 12.97 -2.97 15.32
CA LEU A 109 11.83 -3.53 14.57
C LEU A 109 12.18 -4.83 13.83
N LYS A 110 13.36 -4.90 13.20
CA LYS A 110 13.84 -6.14 12.56
C LYS A 110 13.98 -7.29 13.56
N LEU A 111 14.53 -7.01 14.74
CA LEU A 111 14.73 -8.00 15.78
C LEU A 111 13.40 -8.50 16.37
N GLN A 112 12.44 -7.59 16.56
CA GLN A 112 11.07 -7.96 16.94
C GLN A 112 10.39 -8.81 15.86
N LEU A 113 10.56 -8.46 14.58
CA LEU A 113 10.00 -9.21 13.46
C LEU A 113 10.57 -10.63 13.41
N GLU A 114 11.88 -10.79 13.59
CA GLU A 114 12.54 -12.10 13.65
C GLU A 114 12.05 -12.93 14.85
N SER A 115 11.90 -12.32 16.03
CA SER A 115 11.33 -12.97 17.21
C SER A 115 9.90 -13.45 16.96
N VAL A 116 9.04 -12.62 16.35
CA VAL A 116 7.67 -13.00 15.99
C VAL A 116 7.66 -14.17 15.01
N ARG A 117 8.51 -14.12 13.96
CA ARG A 117 8.62 -15.21 12.97
C ARG A 117 9.05 -16.52 13.60
N LYS A 118 10.01 -16.48 14.54
CA LYS A 118 10.47 -17.67 15.25
C LYS A 118 9.35 -18.28 16.09
N ARG A 119 8.65 -17.48 16.89
CA ARG A 119 7.50 -17.94 17.68
C ARG A 119 6.39 -18.52 16.80
N LEU A 120 6.11 -17.89 15.66
CA LEU A 120 5.13 -18.40 14.71
C LEU A 120 5.54 -19.78 14.17
N ALA A 121 6.81 -19.99 13.87
CA ALA A 121 7.32 -21.28 13.42
C ALA A 121 7.23 -22.36 14.51
N GLU A 122 7.55 -22.00 15.76
CA GLU A 122 7.44 -22.87 16.93
C GLU A 122 5.97 -23.27 17.18
N GLU A 123 5.04 -22.31 17.18
CA GLU A 123 3.62 -22.61 17.36
C GLU A 123 3.05 -23.43 16.19
N ALA A 124 3.48 -23.17 14.95
CA ALA A 124 3.07 -23.98 13.81
C ALA A 124 3.62 -25.41 13.86
N ALA A 125 4.76 -25.64 14.51
CA ALA A 125 5.29 -26.98 14.77
C ALA A 125 4.50 -27.68 15.88
N ARG A 126 4.23 -26.97 16.99
CA ARG A 126 3.41 -27.48 18.09
C ARG A 126 2.00 -27.85 17.62
N GLN A 127 1.38 -27.02 16.78
CA GLN A 127 0.07 -27.32 16.22
C GLN A 127 0.07 -28.63 15.42
N ARG A 128 1.09 -28.85 14.57
CA ARG A 128 1.22 -30.09 13.79
C ARG A 128 1.41 -31.32 14.68
N GLU A 129 2.17 -31.20 15.76
CA GLU A 129 2.35 -32.27 16.75
C GLU A 129 1.03 -32.62 17.44
N LEU A 130 0.29 -31.61 17.90
CA LEU A 130 -1.02 -31.79 18.54
C LEU A 130 -2.04 -32.40 17.57
N GLU A 131 -2.06 -31.99 16.31
CA GLU A 131 -2.91 -32.60 15.27
C GLU A 131 -2.56 -34.08 15.04
N GLY A 132 -1.26 -34.42 15.07
CA GLY A 132 -0.79 -35.81 14.97
C GLY A 132 -1.20 -36.67 16.17
N GLU A 133 -1.03 -36.17 17.39
CA GLU A 133 -1.42 -36.85 18.62
C GLU A 133 -2.95 -37.05 18.67
N LEU A 134 -3.73 -36.05 18.29
CA LEU A 134 -5.18 -36.15 18.19
C LEU A 134 -5.58 -37.28 17.22
N GLY A 135 -4.93 -37.36 16.05
CA GLY A 135 -5.15 -38.45 15.09
C GLY A 135 -4.81 -39.83 15.65
N HIS A 136 -3.72 -39.95 16.42
CA HIS A 136 -3.36 -41.19 17.09
C HIS A 136 -4.41 -41.61 18.14
N GLN A 137 -4.83 -40.68 18.99
CA GLN A 137 -5.86 -40.93 20.01
C GLN A 137 -7.19 -41.35 19.39
N GLU A 138 -7.59 -40.75 18.26
CA GLU A 138 -8.78 -41.19 17.53
C GLU A 138 -8.67 -42.61 17.00
N CYS A 139 -7.49 -43.02 16.51
CA CYS A 139 -7.23 -44.38 16.06
C CYS A 139 -7.33 -45.38 17.22
N VAL A 140 -6.62 -45.12 18.33
CA VAL A 140 -6.63 -45.97 19.53
C VAL A 140 -8.04 -46.09 20.10
N ARG A 141 -8.79 -44.98 20.15
CA ARG A 141 -10.19 -44.98 20.60
C ARG A 141 -11.07 -45.91 19.76
N LYS A 142 -10.93 -45.89 18.43
CA LYS A 142 -11.70 -46.77 17.53
C LYS A 142 -11.35 -48.25 17.77
N VAL A 143 -10.07 -48.57 17.94
CA VAL A 143 -9.62 -49.94 18.24
C VAL A 143 -10.20 -50.41 19.58
N LEU A 144 -10.08 -49.60 20.64
CA LEU A 144 -10.63 -49.91 21.96
C LEU A 144 -12.14 -50.17 21.92
N GLN A 145 -12.89 -49.31 21.20
CA GLN A 145 -14.32 -49.50 21.00
C GLN A 145 -14.64 -50.81 20.29
N ALA A 146 -13.88 -51.18 19.26
CA ALA A 146 -14.06 -52.45 18.55
C ALA A 146 -13.78 -53.65 19.46
N THR A 147 -12.68 -53.64 20.23
CA THR A 147 -12.36 -54.70 21.19
C THR A 147 -13.40 -54.82 22.30
N LEU A 148 -13.92 -53.71 22.83
CA LEU A 148 -14.99 -53.72 23.82
C LEU A 148 -16.28 -54.31 23.26
N ALA A 149 -16.63 -53.99 22.01
CA ALA A 149 -17.79 -54.58 21.35
C ALA A 149 -17.62 -56.09 21.17
N SER A 150 -16.45 -56.56 20.73
CA SER A 150 -16.16 -58.00 20.61
C SER A 150 -16.19 -58.73 21.95
N ALA A 151 -15.67 -58.11 23.02
CA ALA A 151 -15.71 -58.68 24.37
C ALA A 151 -17.15 -58.84 24.87
N ARG A 152 -18.02 -57.84 24.66
CA ARG A 152 -19.44 -57.92 25.01
C ARG A 152 -20.16 -59.06 24.29
N VAL A 153 -19.89 -59.25 23.00
CA VAL A 153 -20.47 -60.37 22.22
C VAL A 153 -20.03 -61.72 22.78
N LEU A 154 -18.77 -61.85 23.22
CA LEU A 154 -18.29 -63.07 23.85
C LEU A 154 -18.95 -63.32 25.21
N GLU A 155 -19.13 -62.29 26.03
CA GLU A 155 -19.87 -62.38 27.30
C GLU A 155 -21.33 -62.86 27.06
N GLU A 156 -22.02 -62.26 26.09
CA GLU A 156 -23.38 -62.66 25.69
C GLU A 156 -23.44 -64.09 25.15
N ALA A 157 -22.41 -64.53 24.40
CA ALA A 157 -22.29 -65.90 23.91
C ALA A 157 -22.06 -66.91 25.04
N THR A 158 -21.26 -66.55 26.06
CA THR A 158 -21.05 -67.42 27.24
C THR A 158 -22.29 -67.50 28.12
N ALA A 159 -23.05 -66.41 28.27
CA ALA A 159 -24.31 -66.41 29.00
C ALA A 159 -25.40 -67.25 28.29
N THR A 160 -25.39 -67.29 26.96
CA THR A 160 -26.35 -68.11 26.18
C THR A 160 -25.97 -69.60 26.13
N THR A 161 -24.68 -69.96 26.17
CA THR A 161 -24.25 -71.37 26.27
C THR A 161 -24.48 -71.95 27.67
N GLU A 162 -24.33 -71.18 28.75
CA GLU A 162 -24.72 -71.61 30.10
C GLU A 162 -26.25 -71.78 30.25
N ALA A 163 -27.04 -70.90 29.63
CA ALA A 163 -28.50 -71.06 29.57
C ALA A 163 -28.92 -72.31 28.76
N ALA A 164 -28.21 -72.65 27.68
CA ALA A 164 -28.47 -73.85 26.88
C ALA A 164 -28.06 -75.16 27.59
N ALA A 165 -26.96 -75.15 28.37
CA ALA A 165 -26.51 -76.30 29.15
C ALA A 165 -27.45 -76.67 30.31
N THR A 166 -28.28 -75.74 30.76
CA THR A 166 -29.28 -75.96 31.84
C THR A 166 -30.58 -76.58 31.30
N THR A 167 -30.70 -76.79 29.98
CA THR A 167 -31.93 -77.31 29.35
C THR A 167 -31.65 -78.60 28.56
N VAL A 168 -31.23 -79.67 29.23
CA VAL A 168 -31.29 -81.06 28.71
C VAL A 168 -32.34 -81.83 29.55
N PRO A 169 -33.36 -82.47 28.94
CA PRO A 169 -34.43 -83.12 29.69
C PRO A 169 -33.93 -84.39 30.38
N GLY A 170 -34.31 -84.54 31.65
CA GLY A 170 -33.92 -85.63 32.52
C GLY A 170 -34.25 -87.02 31.97
N ALA A 171 -33.28 -87.92 32.15
CA ALA A 171 -33.51 -89.33 32.27
C ALA A 171 -34.48 -89.59 33.44
N SER A 172 -35.61 -90.23 33.19
CA SER A 172 -36.41 -90.85 34.25
C SER A 172 -35.95 -92.30 34.42
N SER A 173 -35.27 -92.56 35.53
CA SER A 173 -34.93 -93.89 35.98
C SER A 173 -36.07 -94.48 36.81
N GLY A 174 -36.50 -95.69 36.44
CA GLY A 174 -36.74 -96.81 37.35
C GLY A 174 -37.94 -96.78 38.30
N THR A 175 -38.84 -97.74 38.11
CA THR A 175 -39.45 -98.48 39.24
C THR A 175 -39.53 -99.96 38.86
N TRP A 176 -38.74 -100.76 39.58
CA TRP A 176 -38.95 -102.18 39.76
C TRP A 176 -40.22 -102.36 40.60
N ASP A 177 -41.10 -103.28 40.20
CA ASP A 177 -41.98 -103.95 41.17
C ASP A 177 -42.21 -105.40 40.76
N ASN A 178 -41.94 -106.28 41.74
CA ASN A 178 -42.28 -107.68 41.81
C ASN A 178 -43.80 -107.88 41.76
N HIS A 179 -44.28 -108.96 41.14
CA HIS A 179 -45.04 -110.03 41.82
C HIS A 179 -45.52 -111.10 40.83
N SER A 180 -45.19 -112.35 41.18
CA SER A 180 -45.93 -113.61 40.97
C SER A 180 -46.29 -114.10 39.56
#